data_AF-A0A436CCG3-F1
#
_entry.id   AF-A0A436CCG3-F1
#
_cell.length_a   1.000
_cell.length_b   1.000
_cell.length_c   1.000
_cell.angle_alpha   90.00
_cell.angle_beta   90.00
_cell.angle_gamma   90.00
#
_symmetry.space_group_name_H-M   'P 1'
#
loop_
_entity.id
_entity.type
_entity.pdbx_description
1 polymer ?
#
loop_
_entity_poly.entity_id
_entity_poly.type
_entity_poly.pdbx_seq_one_letter_code
_entity_poly.pdbx_strand_id
1 'polypeptide(L)'
;MNATGQSAVFGKRKEPHTVIIARGNEIRHFTIRPWLAAFIGSALAAIAVGYLMATSYLVLRDDLIGATTARQARMQQAYEDRISALRAQVDRITSRQLLDQQLMETKVSELLERQSQLSQRHGRLGPLLERAESEVGAAPAEDPAAAAKPDKRAEATGSIKEPARNYAVASLSADLGAGDTRPFSLWSTRSDPLPNDSAADRADKLFVSINQSLKSIESDQLTRISTLADNAYKSADAITQALEAAGLPVDSDFGKGDSDVGGPLIPLDSSMMFDSKVKELDEALDALDHLKKEARQLPLTNPAPGHSVTSPFGVRTDPILGTAALHSGMDFRAPIGMAAKVTAPGTVTKAGWNGGYGRMVEG
;
A
#
# COMPACT_ATOMS: atom_id res chain seq x y z
N MET A 1 -14.31 44.18 123.35
CA MET A 1 -15.65 44.63 122.87
C MET A 1 -16.44 43.39 122.47
N ASN A 2 -17.69 43.36 122.91
CA ASN A 2 -18.73 42.32 122.77
C ASN A 2 -18.87 41.77 121.33
N ALA A 3 -19.42 40.60 121.03
CA ALA A 3 -20.50 39.89 121.71
C ALA A 3 -20.53 38.38 121.35
N THR A 4 -20.97 37.62 122.33
CA THR A 4 -21.59 36.30 122.25
C THR A 4 -22.78 36.24 121.29
N GLY A 5 -22.96 35.10 120.64
CA GLY A 5 -24.20 34.72 119.96
C GLY A 5 -24.34 33.20 119.92
N GLN A 6 -24.85 32.60 120.99
CA GLN A 6 -25.43 31.25 120.95
C GLN A 6 -26.77 31.31 120.22
N SER A 7 -27.05 30.32 119.37
CA SER A 7 -28.41 29.81 119.18
C SER A 7 -28.36 28.29 119.04
N ALA A 8 -28.86 27.63 120.09
CA ALA A 8 -29.22 26.23 120.06
C ALA A 8 -30.56 26.09 119.34
N VAL A 9 -30.63 25.26 118.29
CA VAL A 9 -31.90 24.71 117.79
C VAL A 9 -31.72 23.22 117.50
N PHE A 10 -32.51 22.43 118.21
CA PHE A 10 -32.69 20.99 118.19
C PHE A 10 -32.57 20.33 116.79
N GLY A 11 -31.50 19.56 116.59
CA GLY A 11 -31.50 18.46 115.64
C GLY A 11 -32.20 17.26 116.27
N LYS A 12 -33.43 16.94 115.83
CA LYS A 12 -34.11 15.68 116.15
C LYS A 12 -33.13 14.52 115.93
N ARG A 13 -32.71 13.81 116.99
CA ARG A 13 -32.02 12.53 116.83
C ARG A 13 -33.00 11.59 116.14
N LYS A 14 -32.72 11.23 114.89
CA LYS A 14 -33.44 10.19 114.16
C LYS A 14 -33.36 8.90 114.97
N GLU A 15 -34.50 8.44 115.45
CA GLU A 15 -34.60 7.14 116.12
C GLU A 15 -34.14 6.04 115.15
N PRO A 16 -33.30 5.10 115.61
CA PRO A 16 -32.82 4.02 114.76
C PRO A 16 -33.99 3.18 114.27
N HIS A 17 -34.13 3.06 112.94
CA HIS A 17 -35.18 2.26 112.35
C HIS A 17 -34.97 0.79 112.75
N THR A 18 -35.94 0.24 113.45
CA THR A 18 -35.95 -1.14 113.95
C THR A 18 -36.89 -1.95 113.08
N VAL A 19 -36.35 -2.92 112.36
CA VAL A 19 -37.14 -3.84 111.53
C VAL A 19 -37.38 -5.11 112.34
N ILE A 20 -38.64 -5.48 112.51
CA ILE A 20 -39.07 -6.66 113.27
C ILE A 20 -39.53 -7.70 112.27
N ILE A 21 -38.81 -8.83 112.20
CA ILE A 21 -39.20 -9.98 111.38
C ILE A 21 -39.60 -11.09 112.36
N ALA A 22 -40.88 -11.45 112.37
CA ALA A 22 -41.40 -12.56 113.16
C ALA A 22 -41.51 -13.80 112.26
N ARG A 23 -40.84 -14.90 112.64
CA ARG A 23 -40.99 -16.20 111.99
C ARG A 23 -41.19 -17.28 113.06
N GLY A 24 -42.44 -17.71 113.24
CA GLY A 24 -42.78 -18.67 114.30
C GLY A 24 -42.54 -18.09 115.69
N ASN A 25 -41.95 -18.89 116.59
CA ASN A 25 -41.77 -18.55 118.01
C ASN A 25 -40.47 -17.78 118.33
N GLU A 26 -39.67 -17.41 117.34
CA GLU A 26 -38.45 -16.61 117.53
C GLU A 26 -38.63 -15.18 116.98
N ILE A 27 -38.40 -14.19 117.84
CA ILE A 27 -38.37 -12.77 117.46
C ILE A 27 -36.91 -12.29 117.56
N ARG A 28 -36.29 -12.02 116.42
CA ARG A 28 -34.98 -11.36 116.37
C ARG A 28 -35.18 -9.89 115.99
N HIS A 29 -34.64 -8.98 116.79
CA HIS A 29 -34.60 -7.55 116.48
C HIS A 29 -33.18 -7.19 115.99
N PHE A 30 -33.10 -6.40 114.92
CA PHE A 30 -31.83 -5.89 114.42
C PHE A 30 -31.89 -4.36 114.37
N THR A 31 -30.91 -3.70 114.99
CA THR A 31 -30.81 -2.25 115.02
C THR A 31 -29.92 -1.77 113.87
N ILE A 32 -30.51 -1.09 112.89
CA ILE A 32 -29.74 -0.55 111.77
C ILE A 32 -29.18 0.82 112.19
N ARG A 33 -27.88 0.86 112.47
CA ARG A 33 -27.17 2.13 112.77
C ARG A 33 -27.10 2.95 111.47
N PRO A 34 -27.38 4.27 111.50
CA PRO A 34 -27.45 5.10 110.29
C PRO A 34 -26.15 5.12 109.46
N TRP A 35 -24.97 4.92 110.08
CA TRP A 35 -23.70 4.79 109.35
C TRP A 35 -23.59 3.51 108.51
N LEU A 36 -24.17 2.39 108.98
CA LEU A 36 -24.17 1.13 108.24
C LEU A 36 -25.06 1.22 106.99
N ALA A 37 -26.22 1.88 107.11
CA ALA A 37 -27.09 2.17 105.97
C ALA A 37 -26.41 3.08 104.94
N ALA A 38 -25.65 4.09 105.39
CA ALA A 38 -24.86 4.95 104.50
C ALA A 38 -23.75 4.17 103.78
N PHE A 39 -23.05 3.26 104.47
CA PHE A 39 -22.03 2.41 103.86
C PHE A 39 -22.61 1.45 102.81
N ILE A 40 -23.70 0.75 103.13
CA ILE A 40 -24.39 -0.14 102.18
C ILE A 40 -24.92 0.66 100.99
N GLY A 41 -25.52 1.83 101.23
CA GLY A 41 -25.97 2.73 100.16
C GLY A 41 -24.83 3.19 99.26
N SER A 42 -23.67 3.54 99.83
CA SER A 42 -22.49 3.91 99.04
C SER A 42 -21.89 2.73 98.27
N ALA A 43 -21.90 1.52 98.84
CA ALA A 43 -21.43 0.32 98.16
C ALA A 43 -22.35 -0.05 96.98
N LEU A 44 -23.67 0.02 97.18
CA LEU A 44 -24.65 -0.17 96.11
C LEU A 44 -24.53 0.91 95.03
N ALA A 45 -24.31 2.17 95.41
CA ALA A 45 -24.06 3.26 94.46
C ALA A 45 -22.78 3.02 93.65
N ALA A 46 -21.69 2.57 94.30
CA ALA A 46 -20.44 2.23 93.61
C ALA A 46 -20.62 1.07 92.62
N ILE A 47 -21.38 0.03 92.99
CA ILE A 47 -21.72 -1.08 92.09
C ILE A 47 -22.58 -0.58 90.92
N ALA A 48 -23.58 0.26 91.17
CA ALA A 48 -24.43 0.82 90.12
C ALA A 48 -23.63 1.69 89.13
N VAL A 49 -22.73 2.55 89.65
CA VAL A 49 -21.81 3.35 88.81
C VAL A 49 -20.86 2.44 88.03
N GLY A 50 -20.29 1.41 88.66
CA GLY A 50 -19.44 0.43 87.98
C GLY A 50 -20.18 -0.31 86.87
N TYR A 51 -21.44 -0.71 87.11
CA TYR A 51 -22.29 -1.34 86.11
C TYR A 51 -22.59 -0.40 84.93
N LEU A 52 -22.91 0.86 85.20
CA LEU A 52 -23.15 1.87 84.16
C LEU A 52 -21.88 2.18 83.35
N MET A 53 -20.71 2.25 84.00
CA MET A 53 -19.43 2.46 83.33
C MET A 53 -19.04 1.25 82.46
N ALA A 54 -19.25 0.02 82.95
CA ALA A 54 -18.97 -1.20 82.19
C ALA A 54 -19.87 -1.34 80.96
N THR A 55 -21.18 -1.07 81.11
CA THR A 55 -22.12 -1.08 79.98
C THR A 55 -21.80 0.03 78.97
N SER A 56 -21.48 1.24 79.44
CA SER A 56 -21.04 2.34 78.56
C SER A 56 -19.74 1.99 77.80
N TYR A 57 -18.75 1.38 78.46
CA TYR A 57 -17.52 0.94 77.81
C TYR A 57 -17.75 -0.14 76.74
N LEU A 58 -18.60 -1.13 77.02
CA LEU A 58 -18.89 -2.21 76.06
C LEU A 58 -19.59 -1.67 74.81
N VAL A 59 -20.56 -0.77 74.95
CA VAL A 59 -21.23 -0.13 73.81
C VAL A 59 -20.22 0.68 72.99
N LEU A 60 -19.40 1.51 73.65
CA LEU A 60 -18.39 2.32 72.96
C LEU A 60 -17.33 1.45 72.26
N ARG A 61 -16.96 0.32 72.87
CA ARG A 61 -16.04 -0.67 72.30
C ARG A 61 -16.64 -1.34 71.08
N ASP A 62 -17.89 -1.79 71.16
CA ASP A 62 -18.55 -2.49 70.05
C ASP A 62 -18.79 -1.55 68.87
N ASP A 63 -19.13 -0.28 69.12
CA ASP A 63 -19.20 0.76 68.08
C ASP A 63 -17.83 1.02 67.43
N LEU A 64 -16.76 1.08 68.23
CA LEU A 64 -15.39 1.32 67.72
C LEU A 64 -14.87 0.12 66.90
N ILE A 65 -15.09 -1.11 67.38
CA ILE A 65 -14.72 -2.35 66.68
C ILE A 65 -15.57 -2.51 65.43
N GLY A 66 -16.87 -2.22 65.49
CA GLY A 66 -17.75 -2.23 64.33
C GLY A 66 -17.34 -1.19 63.28
N ALA A 67 -16.98 0.02 63.69
CA ALA A 67 -16.54 1.07 62.77
C ALA A 67 -15.20 0.75 62.09
N THR A 68 -14.24 0.17 62.82
CA THR A 68 -12.93 -0.20 62.29
C THR A 68 -12.99 -1.43 61.39
N THR A 69 -13.73 -2.46 61.76
CA THR A 69 -13.96 -3.64 60.89
C THR A 69 -14.73 -3.27 59.64
N ALA A 70 -15.76 -2.42 59.73
CA ALA A 70 -16.46 -1.89 58.56
C ALA A 70 -15.55 -1.05 57.65
N ARG A 71 -14.62 -0.27 58.23
CA ARG A 71 -13.62 0.48 57.45
C ARG A 71 -12.63 -0.44 56.75
N GLN A 72 -12.14 -1.48 57.44
CA GLN A 72 -11.27 -2.49 56.83
C GLN A 72 -11.97 -3.24 55.70
N ALA A 73 -13.22 -3.66 55.89
CA ALA A 73 -14.02 -4.32 54.87
C ALA A 73 -14.20 -3.43 53.61
N ARG A 74 -14.52 -2.14 53.79
CA ARG A 74 -14.62 -1.19 52.67
C ARG A 74 -13.28 -0.98 51.96
N MET A 75 -12.18 -0.89 52.70
CA MET A 75 -10.84 -0.77 52.11
C MET A 75 -10.49 -2.02 51.30
N GLN A 76 -10.75 -3.21 51.85
CA GLN A 76 -10.52 -4.47 51.16
C GLN A 76 -11.33 -4.56 49.86
N GLN A 77 -12.64 -4.24 49.91
CA GLN A 77 -13.49 -4.19 48.72
C GLN A 77 -12.94 -3.20 47.67
N ALA A 78 -12.53 -2.01 48.08
CA ALA A 78 -11.93 -1.04 47.17
C ALA A 78 -10.61 -1.53 46.54
N TYR A 79 -9.80 -2.32 47.27
CA TYR A 79 -8.61 -2.96 46.72
C TYR A 79 -8.96 -4.09 45.75
N GLU A 80 -9.91 -4.96 46.10
CA GLU A 80 -10.39 -6.05 45.24
C GLU A 80 -10.97 -5.50 43.93
N ASP A 81 -11.76 -4.43 43.99
CA ASP A 81 -12.30 -3.74 42.82
C ASP A 81 -11.19 -3.15 41.96
N ARG A 82 -10.19 -2.50 42.57
CA ARG A 82 -9.06 -1.91 41.84
C ARG A 82 -8.16 -2.96 41.19
N ILE A 83 -7.93 -4.08 41.87
CA ILE A 83 -7.18 -5.22 41.31
C ILE A 83 -7.95 -5.80 40.12
N SER A 84 -9.26 -5.97 40.25
CA SER A 84 -10.12 -6.49 39.18
C SER A 84 -10.13 -5.55 37.97
N ALA A 85 -10.22 -4.24 38.20
CA ALA A 85 -10.16 -3.22 37.15
C ALA A 85 -8.79 -3.20 36.44
N LEU A 86 -7.69 -3.26 37.20
CA LEU A 86 -6.33 -3.32 36.63
C LEU A 86 -6.12 -4.60 35.82
N ARG A 87 -6.58 -5.75 36.32
CA ARG A 87 -6.52 -7.02 35.60
C ARG A 87 -7.31 -6.97 34.30
N ALA A 88 -8.54 -6.44 34.33
CA ALA A 88 -9.35 -6.25 33.13
C ALA A 88 -8.69 -5.29 32.12
N GLN A 89 -8.00 -4.24 32.60
CA GLN A 89 -7.22 -3.35 31.74
C GLN A 89 -6.02 -4.06 31.09
N VAL A 90 -5.27 -4.85 31.85
CA VAL A 90 -4.15 -5.64 31.32
C VAL A 90 -4.66 -6.64 30.28
N ASP A 91 -5.67 -7.45 30.61
CA ASP A 91 -6.26 -8.43 29.69
C ASP A 91 -6.77 -7.76 28.40
N ARG A 92 -7.38 -6.57 28.51
CA ARG A 92 -7.81 -5.77 27.36
C ARG A 92 -6.65 -5.24 26.51
N ILE A 93 -5.55 -4.81 27.13
CA ILE A 93 -4.37 -4.31 26.40
C ILE A 93 -3.66 -5.48 25.72
N THR A 94 -3.44 -6.58 26.45
CA THR A 94 -2.78 -7.78 25.93
C THR A 94 -3.59 -8.39 24.77
N SER A 95 -4.91 -8.50 24.90
CA SER A 95 -5.76 -8.98 23.80
C SER A 95 -5.69 -8.08 22.56
N ARG A 96 -5.72 -6.75 22.71
CA ARG A 96 -5.54 -5.82 21.58
C ARG A 96 -4.18 -5.98 20.91
N GLN A 97 -3.12 -6.07 21.71
CA GLN A 97 -1.77 -6.23 21.20
C GLN A 97 -1.59 -7.54 20.41
N LEU A 98 -2.16 -8.64 20.91
CA LEU A 98 -2.11 -9.93 20.20
C LEU A 98 -2.90 -9.89 18.88
N LEU A 99 -4.07 -9.26 18.87
CA LEU A 99 -4.86 -9.08 17.64
C LEU A 99 -4.14 -8.19 16.63
N ASP A 100 -3.57 -7.07 17.07
CA ASP A 100 -2.80 -6.16 16.21
C ASP A 100 -1.58 -6.87 15.63
N GLN A 101 -0.90 -7.72 16.41
CA GLN A 101 0.21 -8.54 15.94
C GLN A 101 -0.24 -9.55 14.87
N GLN A 102 -1.33 -10.30 15.10
CA GLN A 102 -1.85 -11.27 14.12
C GLN A 102 -2.28 -10.60 12.82
N LEU A 103 -2.92 -9.43 12.92
CA LEU A 103 -3.29 -8.62 11.75
C LEU A 103 -2.06 -8.12 11.00
N MET A 104 -1.04 -7.67 11.73
CA MET A 104 0.24 -7.25 11.16
C MET A 104 0.92 -8.39 10.41
N GLU A 105 1.04 -9.57 11.02
CA GLU A 105 1.61 -10.76 10.40
C GLU A 105 0.86 -11.14 9.12
N THR A 106 -0.47 -11.11 9.15
CA THR A 106 -1.30 -11.39 7.97
C THR A 106 -1.05 -10.37 6.86
N LYS A 107 -1.09 -9.06 7.17
CA LYS A 107 -0.82 -7.98 6.20
C LYS A 107 0.58 -8.09 5.60
N VAL A 108 1.60 -8.37 6.42
CA VAL A 108 2.98 -8.55 5.95
C VAL A 108 3.10 -9.77 5.04
N SER A 109 2.45 -10.88 5.40
CA SER A 109 2.47 -12.08 4.56
C SER A 109 1.83 -11.83 3.19
N GLU A 110 0.69 -11.11 3.14
CA GLU A 110 0.04 -10.72 1.90
C GLU A 110 0.94 -9.81 1.04
N LEU A 111 1.62 -8.84 1.67
CA LEU A 111 2.57 -7.98 0.96
C LEU A 111 3.76 -8.75 0.40
N LEU A 112 4.33 -9.68 1.16
CA LEU A 112 5.44 -10.52 0.71
C LEU A 112 5.01 -11.42 -0.44
N GLU A 113 3.81 -11.98 -0.38
CA GLU A 113 3.24 -12.77 -1.47
C GLU A 113 3.08 -11.93 -2.74
N ARG A 114 2.48 -10.73 -2.64
CA ARG A 114 2.34 -9.80 -3.77
C ARG A 114 3.69 -9.38 -4.35
N GLN A 115 4.66 -9.07 -3.49
CA GLN A 115 6.01 -8.72 -3.93
C GLN A 115 6.69 -9.90 -4.65
N SER A 116 6.54 -11.11 -4.15
CA SER A 116 7.04 -12.33 -4.79
C SER A 116 6.40 -12.54 -6.16
N GLN A 117 5.08 -12.43 -6.27
CA GLN A 117 4.35 -12.53 -7.54
C GLN A 117 4.82 -11.47 -8.54
N LEU A 118 4.96 -10.21 -8.11
CA LEU A 118 5.45 -9.12 -8.95
C LEU A 118 6.89 -9.37 -9.42
N SER A 119 7.75 -9.89 -8.54
CA SER A 119 9.14 -10.22 -8.88
C SER A 119 9.23 -11.37 -9.89
N GLN A 120 8.41 -12.41 -9.74
CA GLN A 120 8.32 -13.51 -10.69
C GLN A 120 7.82 -13.02 -12.07
N ARG A 121 6.79 -12.18 -12.08
CA ARG A 121 6.29 -11.54 -13.31
C ARG A 121 7.37 -10.69 -13.98
N HIS A 122 8.09 -9.89 -13.21
CA HIS A 122 9.20 -9.07 -13.75
C HIS A 122 10.29 -9.94 -14.38
N GLY A 123 10.65 -11.07 -13.76
CA GLY A 123 11.60 -12.03 -14.33
C GLY A 123 11.15 -12.61 -15.68
N ARG A 124 9.84 -12.85 -15.87
CA ARG A 124 9.27 -13.31 -17.15
C ARG A 124 9.26 -12.22 -18.23
N LEU A 125 9.14 -10.95 -17.85
CA LEU A 125 9.13 -9.83 -18.79
C LEU A 125 10.50 -9.49 -19.35
N GLY A 126 11.59 -9.74 -18.61
CA GLY A 126 12.95 -9.37 -19.01
C GLY A 126 13.29 -9.75 -20.46
N PRO A 127 13.17 -11.05 -20.84
CA PRO A 127 13.46 -11.49 -22.20
C PRO A 127 12.53 -10.88 -23.27
N LEU A 128 11.25 -10.68 -22.95
CA LEU A 128 10.28 -10.09 -23.88
C LEU A 128 10.53 -8.60 -24.10
N LEU A 129 10.93 -7.87 -23.06
CA LEU A 129 11.30 -6.46 -23.17
C LEU A 129 12.58 -6.29 -23.98
N GLU A 130 13.60 -7.14 -23.74
CA GLU A 130 14.83 -7.15 -24.53
C GLU A 130 14.54 -7.47 -26.01
N ARG A 131 13.66 -8.46 -26.27
CA ARG A 131 13.19 -8.76 -27.63
C ARG A 131 12.44 -7.59 -28.24
N ALA A 132 11.52 -6.95 -27.52
CA ALA A 132 10.76 -5.81 -28.00
C ALA A 132 11.66 -4.63 -28.35
N GLU A 133 12.66 -4.34 -27.51
CA GLU A 133 13.66 -3.30 -27.77
C GLU A 133 14.47 -3.60 -29.04
N SER A 134 14.82 -4.87 -29.28
CA SER A 134 15.56 -5.28 -30.48
C SER A 134 14.71 -5.26 -31.77
N GLU A 135 13.41 -5.60 -31.68
CA GLU A 135 12.55 -5.77 -32.85
C GLU A 135 11.85 -4.48 -33.26
N VAL A 136 11.29 -3.76 -32.29
CA VAL A 136 10.60 -2.48 -32.53
C VAL A 136 11.63 -1.35 -32.67
N GLY A 137 12.83 -1.51 -32.08
CA GLY A 137 13.79 -0.42 -31.94
C GLY A 137 13.27 0.66 -30.98
N ALA A 138 14.12 1.61 -30.59
CA ALA A 138 13.63 2.84 -29.99
C ALA A 138 12.59 3.43 -30.96
N ALA A 139 11.34 3.57 -30.51
CA ALA A 139 10.22 4.05 -31.31
C ALA A 139 10.69 5.19 -32.24
N PRO A 140 10.25 5.23 -33.51
CA PRO A 140 10.61 6.33 -34.40
C PRO A 140 10.30 7.62 -33.65
N ALA A 141 11.34 8.42 -33.38
CA ALA A 141 11.14 9.77 -32.90
C ALA A 141 10.18 10.42 -33.88
N GLU A 142 8.99 10.81 -33.40
CA GLU A 142 8.07 11.59 -34.20
C GLU A 142 8.85 12.75 -34.80
N ASP A 143 8.85 12.80 -36.13
CA ASP A 143 9.50 13.84 -36.91
C ASP A 143 9.02 15.22 -36.40
N PRO A 144 9.87 16.12 -35.89
CA PRO A 144 9.42 17.41 -35.35
C PRO A 144 8.86 18.38 -36.40
N ALA A 145 8.68 17.94 -37.65
CA ALA A 145 8.34 18.78 -38.79
C ALA A 145 6.86 18.74 -39.18
N ALA A 146 5.95 18.91 -38.22
CA ALA A 146 4.55 19.26 -38.52
C ALA A 146 3.99 20.25 -37.48
N ALA A 147 4.69 21.37 -37.29
CA ALA A 147 4.11 22.55 -36.65
C ALA A 147 3.01 23.13 -37.56
N ALA A 148 1.77 22.67 -37.36
CA ALA A 148 0.60 23.29 -37.94
C ALA A 148 0.48 24.74 -37.44
N LYS A 149 0.37 25.69 -38.38
CA LYS A 149 0.17 27.11 -38.12
C LYS A 149 -1.09 27.32 -37.26
N PRO A 150 -1.08 28.21 -36.26
CA PRO A 150 -2.25 28.45 -35.43
C PRO A 150 -3.28 29.29 -36.19
N ASP A 151 -4.43 28.68 -36.46
CA ASP A 151 -5.60 29.38 -36.97
C ASP A 151 -6.30 30.10 -35.81
N LYS A 152 -6.49 31.41 -35.95
CA LYS A 152 -7.14 32.25 -34.95
C LYS A 152 -8.65 32.10 -35.08
N ARG A 153 -9.27 31.35 -34.17
CA ARG A 153 -10.70 31.52 -33.88
C ARG A 153 -10.95 31.44 -32.38
N ALA A 154 -11.28 32.59 -31.81
CA ALA A 154 -11.72 32.72 -30.44
C ALA A 154 -13.18 32.26 -30.34
N GLU A 155 -13.46 31.30 -29.46
CA GLU A 155 -14.76 31.18 -28.81
C GLU A 155 -14.55 30.87 -27.32
N ALA A 156 -15.18 31.69 -26.51
CA ALA A 156 -15.11 31.71 -25.07
C ALA A 156 -16.29 30.93 -24.49
N THR A 157 -16.01 29.86 -23.75
CA THR A 157 -16.76 29.29 -22.62
C THR A 157 -15.74 28.35 -21.97
N GLY A 158 -15.40 28.37 -20.68
CA GLY A 158 -16.19 28.58 -19.49
C GLY A 158 -15.86 27.40 -18.56
N SER A 159 -15.01 27.65 -17.56
CA SER A 159 -14.86 26.88 -16.31
C SER A 159 -13.68 25.89 -16.16
N ILE A 160 -13.10 26.01 -14.96
CA ILE A 160 -12.28 25.07 -14.16
C ILE A 160 -10.78 24.98 -14.50
N LYS A 161 -10.01 25.48 -13.54
CA LYS A 161 -8.56 25.56 -13.50
C LYS A 161 -8.03 24.29 -12.82
N GLU A 162 -7.58 23.32 -13.60
CA GLU A 162 -6.70 22.23 -13.15
C GLU A 162 -5.31 22.38 -13.80
N PRO A 163 -4.21 22.18 -13.05
CA PRO A 163 -2.88 22.24 -13.62
C PRO A 163 -2.61 20.97 -14.44
N ALA A 164 -2.44 21.15 -15.75
CA ALA A 164 -1.95 20.13 -16.66
C ALA A 164 -0.60 19.59 -16.19
N ARG A 165 -0.55 18.30 -15.84
CA ARG A 165 0.70 17.54 -15.73
C ARG A 165 1.18 17.24 -17.14
N ASN A 166 2.22 17.93 -17.56
CA ASN A 166 2.98 17.61 -18.77
C ASN A 166 3.56 16.21 -18.63
N TYR A 167 3.18 15.31 -19.53
CA TYR A 167 3.88 14.06 -19.77
C TYR A 167 5.17 14.39 -20.54
N ALA A 168 6.26 14.59 -19.81
CA ALA A 168 7.59 14.61 -20.39
C ALA A 168 8.15 13.19 -20.34
N VAL A 169 8.32 12.59 -21.51
CA VAL A 169 9.14 11.41 -21.75
C VAL A 169 10.57 11.77 -21.33
N ALA A 170 11.00 11.26 -20.19
CA ALA A 170 12.37 11.43 -19.73
C ALA A 170 13.30 10.59 -20.61
N SER A 171 13.90 11.26 -21.59
CA SER A 171 15.12 10.81 -22.26
C SER A 171 16.24 10.72 -21.23
N LEU A 172 16.56 9.49 -20.83
CA LEU A 172 17.64 9.19 -19.90
C LEU A 172 18.98 9.14 -20.65
N SER A 173 19.51 10.29 -21.06
CA SER A 173 20.94 10.44 -21.38
C SER A 173 21.29 11.88 -21.68
N ALA A 174 22.31 12.38 -20.98
CA ALA A 174 22.96 13.69 -21.11
C ALA A 174 22.39 14.83 -20.24
N ASP A 175 22.56 14.73 -18.92
CA ASP A 175 23.10 15.85 -18.15
C ASP A 175 23.88 15.32 -16.93
N LEU A 176 25.21 15.29 -17.03
CA LEU A 176 26.11 15.04 -15.89
C LEU A 176 26.29 16.35 -15.12
N GLY A 177 25.21 16.80 -14.50
CA GLY A 177 25.21 17.79 -13.43
C GLY A 177 25.16 17.06 -12.09
N ALA A 178 26.14 17.29 -11.22
CA ALA A 178 26.22 16.69 -9.89
C ALA A 178 24.94 16.95 -9.07
N GLY A 179 24.05 15.97 -8.99
CA GLY A 179 22.82 16.02 -8.23
C GLY A 179 22.05 14.70 -8.27
N ASP A 180 22.33 13.84 -7.28
CA ASP A 180 21.53 12.67 -6.88
C ASP A 180 21.12 11.66 -7.97
N THR A 181 22.09 10.90 -8.47
CA THR A 181 21.83 9.55 -9.00
C THR A 181 21.60 8.58 -7.84
N ARG A 182 20.35 8.48 -7.38
CA ARG A 182 19.87 7.31 -6.63
C ARG A 182 18.77 6.63 -7.43
N PRO A 183 19.06 5.58 -8.22
CA PRO A 183 18.00 4.61 -8.51
C PRO A 183 17.50 4.10 -7.15
N PHE A 184 16.19 3.92 -6.97
CA PHE A 184 15.52 3.52 -5.71
C PHE A 184 15.06 4.61 -4.71
N SER A 185 14.81 5.86 -5.14
CA SER A 185 14.06 6.84 -4.32
C SER A 185 12.54 6.58 -4.22
N LEU A 186 12.05 5.46 -4.76
CA LEU A 186 10.62 5.07 -4.76
C LEU A 186 10.09 4.64 -3.38
N TRP A 187 10.96 4.37 -2.42
CA TRP A 187 10.59 3.96 -1.05
C TRP A 187 10.81 5.11 -0.07
N SER A 188 10.16 6.25 -0.29
CA SER A 188 10.11 7.34 0.69
C SER A 188 9.17 6.95 1.84
N THR A 189 9.61 6.04 2.72
CA THR A 189 8.94 5.72 3.99
C THR A 189 9.06 6.81 5.04
N ARG A 190 9.60 7.98 4.69
CA ARG A 190 9.53 9.17 5.54
C ARG A 190 8.15 9.80 5.39
N SER A 191 7.16 9.16 6.00
CA SER A 191 6.04 9.89 6.57
C SER A 191 6.58 10.68 7.76
N ASP A 192 6.66 12.01 7.64
CA ASP A 192 7.04 12.86 8.77
C ASP A 192 6.07 12.58 9.94
N PRO A 193 6.58 12.16 11.11
CA PRO A 193 5.72 11.78 12.22
C PRO A 193 5.04 13.04 12.77
N LEU A 194 3.71 13.05 12.70
CA LEU A 194 2.91 14.01 13.46
C LEU A 194 3.08 13.70 14.95
N PRO A 195 3.09 14.70 15.85
CA PRO A 195 3.43 14.52 17.27
C PRO A 195 2.59 13.51 18.06
N ASN A 196 1.45 13.05 17.53
CA ASN A 196 0.47 12.21 18.21
C ASN A 196 0.20 10.85 17.53
N ASP A 197 0.92 10.46 16.48
CA ASP A 197 0.66 9.18 15.82
C ASP A 197 1.08 7.99 16.70
N SER A 198 0.19 7.01 16.88
CA SER A 198 0.53 5.72 17.47
C SER A 198 1.47 4.94 16.55
N ALA A 199 2.19 3.95 17.10
CA ALA A 199 2.96 3.00 16.30
C ALA A 199 2.09 2.23 15.30
N ALA A 200 0.84 1.93 15.67
CA ALA A 200 -0.14 1.31 14.79
C ALA A 200 -0.52 2.21 13.61
N ASP A 201 -0.78 3.51 13.87
CA ASP A 201 -1.14 4.48 12.83
C ASP A 201 -0.01 4.66 11.80
N ARG A 202 1.25 4.66 12.26
CA ARG A 202 2.41 4.69 11.38
C ARG A 202 2.51 3.44 10.52
N ALA A 203 2.30 2.26 11.10
CA ALA A 203 2.33 1.02 10.36
C ALA A 203 1.25 1.00 9.28
N ASP A 204 0.00 1.37 9.60
CA ASP A 204 -1.09 1.43 8.63
C ASP A 204 -0.81 2.39 7.48
N LYS A 205 -0.26 3.59 7.74
CA LYS A 205 0.16 4.51 6.68
C LYS A 205 1.21 3.89 5.76
N LEU A 206 2.17 3.14 6.32
CA LEU A 206 3.18 2.41 5.54
C LEU A 206 2.56 1.29 4.69
N PHE A 207 1.61 0.53 5.22
CA PHE A 207 0.90 -0.49 4.42
C PHE A 207 0.15 0.14 3.25
N VAL A 208 -0.54 1.26 3.48
CA VAL A 208 -1.27 1.96 2.44
C VAL A 208 -0.31 2.48 1.36
N SER A 209 0.84 3.06 1.74
CA SER A 209 1.80 3.56 0.77
C SER A 209 2.48 2.46 -0.03
N ILE A 210 2.84 1.34 0.61
CA ILE A 210 3.42 0.16 -0.08
C ILE A 210 2.39 -0.47 -1.03
N ASN A 211 1.15 -0.64 -0.58
CA ASN A 211 0.11 -1.19 -1.45
C ASN A 211 -0.17 -0.27 -2.66
N GLN A 212 -0.17 1.04 -2.43
CA GLN A 212 -0.33 2.02 -3.51
C GLN A 212 0.86 1.99 -4.48
N SER A 213 2.09 1.84 -3.98
CA SER A 213 3.28 1.75 -4.84
C SER A 213 3.29 0.46 -5.64
N LEU A 214 2.99 -0.69 -5.03
CA LEU A 214 2.87 -1.98 -5.73
C LEU A 214 1.80 -1.91 -6.84
N LYS A 215 0.64 -1.31 -6.54
CA LYS A 215 -0.43 -1.11 -7.53
C LYS A 215 -0.01 -0.20 -8.68
N SER A 216 0.73 0.88 -8.39
CA SER A 216 1.26 1.75 -9.45
C SER A 216 2.24 1.02 -10.36
N ILE A 217 3.13 0.19 -9.79
CA ILE A 217 4.09 -0.60 -10.56
C ILE A 217 3.36 -1.60 -11.46
N GLU A 218 2.33 -2.29 -10.95
CA GLU A 218 1.53 -3.23 -11.75
C GLU A 218 0.83 -2.53 -12.92
N SER A 219 0.17 -1.39 -12.68
CA SER A 219 -0.47 -0.60 -13.74
C SER A 219 0.54 -0.12 -14.78
N ASP A 220 1.68 0.43 -14.35
CA ASP A 220 2.72 0.92 -15.25
C ASP A 220 3.30 -0.21 -16.12
N GLN A 221 3.48 -1.41 -15.55
CA GLN A 221 3.91 -2.59 -16.29
C GLN A 221 2.90 -2.99 -17.36
N LEU A 222 1.60 -3.06 -17.03
CA LEU A 222 0.56 -3.39 -17.99
C LEU A 222 0.46 -2.37 -19.12
N THR A 223 0.54 -1.07 -18.81
CA THR A 223 0.55 -0.01 -19.82
C THR A 223 1.76 -0.12 -20.74
N ARG A 224 2.96 -0.42 -20.20
CA ARG A 224 4.17 -0.61 -21.01
C ARG A 224 4.04 -1.80 -21.96
N ILE A 225 3.56 -2.95 -21.47
CA ILE A 225 3.36 -4.15 -22.29
C ILE A 225 2.39 -3.86 -23.43
N SER A 226 1.25 -3.24 -23.13
CA SER A 226 0.25 -2.85 -24.14
C SER A 226 0.84 -1.89 -25.17
N THR A 227 1.60 -0.88 -24.72
CA THR A 227 2.23 0.09 -25.62
C THR A 227 3.24 -0.58 -26.56
N LEU A 228 4.02 -1.55 -26.06
CA LEU A 228 4.97 -2.30 -26.87
C LEU A 228 4.27 -3.18 -27.91
N ALA A 229 3.18 -3.85 -27.52
CA ALA A 229 2.37 -4.66 -28.43
C ALA A 229 1.77 -3.79 -29.54
N ASP A 230 1.17 -2.65 -29.19
CA ASP A 230 0.62 -1.68 -30.15
C ASP A 230 1.68 -1.17 -31.13
N ASN A 231 2.87 -0.84 -30.62
CA ASN A 231 3.97 -0.37 -31.46
C ASN A 231 4.46 -1.47 -32.40
N ALA A 232 4.57 -2.72 -31.91
CA ALA A 232 4.96 -3.85 -32.76
C ALA A 232 3.95 -4.08 -33.90
N TYR A 233 2.65 -4.04 -33.61
CA TYR A 233 1.61 -4.13 -34.64
C TYR A 233 1.65 -2.96 -35.62
N LYS A 234 1.83 -1.72 -35.15
CA LYS A 234 1.97 -0.55 -36.03
C LYS A 234 3.20 -0.65 -36.93
N SER A 235 4.33 -1.12 -36.39
CA SER A 235 5.54 -1.36 -37.18
C SER A 235 5.32 -2.44 -38.22
N ALA A 236 4.61 -3.52 -37.88
CA ALA A 236 4.28 -4.57 -38.84
C ALA A 236 3.37 -4.04 -39.96
N ASP A 237 2.29 -3.35 -39.60
CA ASP A 237 1.36 -2.73 -40.57
C ASP A 237 2.08 -1.73 -41.50
N ALA A 238 2.98 -0.90 -40.96
CA ALA A 238 3.77 0.01 -41.77
C ALA A 238 4.69 -0.71 -42.78
N ILE A 239 5.28 -1.85 -42.40
CA ILE A 239 6.07 -2.67 -43.32
C ILE A 239 5.17 -3.29 -44.39
N THR A 240 4.02 -3.85 -44.02
CA THR A 240 3.06 -4.42 -44.97
C THR A 240 2.60 -3.38 -45.99
N GLN A 241 2.18 -2.19 -45.55
CA GLN A 241 1.77 -1.11 -46.45
C GLN A 241 2.90 -0.64 -47.37
N ALA A 242 4.14 -0.59 -46.88
CA ALA A 242 5.29 -0.23 -47.71
C ALA A 242 5.58 -1.29 -48.79
N LEU A 243 5.40 -2.57 -48.48
CA LEU A 243 5.57 -3.68 -49.43
C LEU A 243 4.44 -3.73 -50.45
N GLU A 244 3.19 -3.52 -50.03
CA GLU A 244 2.04 -3.38 -50.92
C GLU A 244 2.20 -2.21 -51.88
N ALA A 245 2.67 -1.05 -51.39
CA ALA A 245 2.96 0.12 -52.22
C ALA A 245 4.09 -0.13 -53.23
N ALA A 246 5.02 -1.04 -52.91
CA ALA A 246 6.06 -1.51 -53.83
C ALA A 246 5.57 -2.59 -54.81
N GLY A 247 4.29 -3.00 -54.74
CA GLY A 247 3.70 -4.05 -55.57
C GLY A 247 4.14 -5.46 -55.19
N LEU A 248 4.65 -5.64 -53.97
CA LEU A 248 5.09 -6.93 -53.43
C LEU A 248 4.02 -7.43 -52.45
N PRO A 249 3.14 -8.36 -52.87
CA PRO A 249 2.13 -8.90 -51.97
C PRO A 249 2.81 -9.70 -50.87
N VAL A 250 2.43 -9.42 -49.62
CA VAL A 250 2.83 -10.21 -48.46
C VAL A 250 1.57 -10.79 -47.84
N ASP A 251 1.63 -12.06 -47.44
CA ASP A 251 0.53 -12.68 -46.71
C ASP A 251 0.37 -11.92 -45.39
N SER A 252 -0.77 -11.26 -45.18
CA SER A 252 -0.98 -10.37 -44.03
C SER A 252 -1.71 -11.05 -42.87
N ASP A 253 -2.03 -12.35 -43.00
CA ASP A 253 -2.72 -13.12 -41.97
C ASP A 253 -1.75 -13.64 -40.89
N PHE A 254 -1.16 -12.71 -40.14
CA PHE A 254 -0.26 -13.02 -39.03
C PHE A 254 -0.99 -13.14 -37.68
N GLY A 255 -2.18 -13.74 -37.67
CA GLY A 255 -2.88 -14.08 -36.42
C GLY A 255 -3.87 -13.04 -35.90
N LYS A 256 -4.23 -12.04 -36.71
CA LYS A 256 -5.42 -11.20 -36.48
C LYS A 256 -6.72 -11.87 -36.97
N GLY A 257 -6.72 -13.20 -37.06
CA GLY A 257 -7.92 -13.97 -37.35
C GLY A 257 -8.89 -13.94 -36.18
N ASP A 258 -9.81 -12.97 -36.23
CA ASP A 258 -11.27 -12.99 -35.90
C ASP A 258 -11.82 -13.99 -34.86
N SER A 259 -10.98 -14.49 -33.96
CA SER A 259 -11.30 -15.50 -32.96
C SER A 259 -11.57 -14.87 -31.62
N ASP A 260 -12.27 -13.74 -31.61
CA ASP A 260 -12.93 -13.22 -30.41
C ASP A 260 -14.22 -14.01 -30.19
N VAL A 261 -14.06 -15.32 -29.95
CA VAL A 261 -15.17 -16.21 -29.63
C VAL A 261 -15.55 -15.92 -28.18
N GLY A 262 -16.55 -15.05 -28.01
CA GLY A 262 -17.09 -14.60 -26.73
C GLY A 262 -17.46 -15.77 -25.82
N GLY A 263 -16.52 -16.17 -24.97
CA GLY A 263 -16.72 -17.12 -23.89
C GLY A 263 -17.54 -16.51 -22.75
N PRO A 264 -18.01 -17.34 -21.80
CA PRO A 264 -18.67 -16.83 -20.61
C PRO A 264 -17.76 -15.82 -19.88
N LEU A 265 -18.34 -14.71 -19.42
CA LEU A 265 -17.63 -13.66 -18.70
C LEU A 265 -17.09 -14.23 -17.37
N ILE A 266 -15.84 -14.69 -17.38
CA ILE A 266 -15.11 -15.06 -16.18
C ILE A 266 -14.52 -13.76 -15.62
N PRO A 267 -14.79 -13.41 -14.35
CA PRO A 267 -14.15 -12.26 -13.74
C PRO A 267 -12.63 -12.41 -13.81
N LEU A 268 -12.00 -11.43 -14.45
CA LEU A 268 -10.57 -11.44 -14.69
C LEU A 268 -9.85 -11.17 -13.37
N ASP A 269 -9.06 -12.15 -12.93
CA ASP A 269 -8.02 -11.90 -11.93
C ASP A 269 -6.91 -11.05 -12.57
N SER A 270 -6.28 -10.16 -11.80
CA SER A 270 -5.13 -9.36 -12.25
C SER A 270 -4.03 -10.22 -12.86
N SER A 271 -3.87 -11.48 -12.38
CA SER A 271 -2.97 -12.46 -12.99
C SER A 271 -3.33 -12.82 -14.42
N MET A 272 -4.61 -13.09 -14.69
CA MET A 272 -5.06 -13.48 -16.03
C MET A 272 -4.93 -12.33 -17.02
N MET A 273 -5.18 -11.09 -16.57
CA MET A 273 -4.96 -9.88 -17.39
C MET A 273 -3.49 -9.68 -17.73
N PHE A 274 -2.61 -9.94 -16.78
CA PHE A 274 -1.18 -9.86 -17.04
C PHE A 274 -0.74 -10.91 -18.06
N ASP A 275 -1.12 -12.17 -17.86
CA ASP A 275 -0.73 -13.26 -18.76
C ASP A 275 -1.31 -13.06 -20.19
N SER A 276 -2.53 -12.53 -20.31
CA SER A 276 -3.11 -12.22 -21.63
C SER A 276 -2.35 -11.09 -22.34
N LYS A 277 -1.98 -10.03 -21.63
CA LYS A 277 -1.17 -8.92 -22.19
C LYS A 277 0.22 -9.36 -22.59
N VAL A 278 0.84 -10.25 -21.81
CA VAL A 278 2.14 -10.84 -22.14
C VAL A 278 2.05 -11.68 -23.42
N LYS A 279 1.01 -12.51 -23.53
CA LYS A 279 0.77 -13.31 -24.74
C LYS A 279 0.54 -12.44 -25.97
N GLU A 280 -0.27 -11.38 -25.83
CA GLU A 280 -0.53 -10.42 -26.90
C GLU A 280 0.75 -9.72 -27.39
N LEU A 281 1.65 -9.36 -26.47
CA LEU A 281 2.96 -8.80 -26.82
C LEU A 281 3.83 -9.81 -27.59
N ASP A 282 3.88 -11.07 -27.14
CA ASP A 282 4.68 -12.10 -27.79
C ASP A 282 4.19 -12.36 -29.23
N GLU A 283 2.88 -12.49 -29.43
CA GLU A 283 2.25 -12.64 -30.75
C GLU A 283 2.56 -11.43 -31.66
N ALA A 284 2.49 -10.21 -31.13
CA ALA A 284 2.81 -8.99 -31.88
C ALA A 284 4.29 -8.94 -32.32
N LEU A 285 5.21 -9.36 -31.45
CA LEU A 285 6.64 -9.42 -31.75
C LEU A 285 6.97 -10.53 -32.75
N ASP A 286 6.32 -11.68 -32.66
CA ASP A 286 6.48 -12.79 -33.61
C ASP A 286 6.00 -12.39 -35.01
N ALA A 287 4.83 -11.73 -35.11
CA ALA A 287 4.31 -11.21 -36.38
C ALA A 287 5.30 -10.20 -37.00
N LEU A 288 5.82 -9.27 -36.19
CA LEU A 288 6.79 -8.28 -36.65
C LEU A 288 8.11 -8.92 -37.12
N ASP A 289 8.65 -9.87 -36.35
CA ASP A 289 9.90 -10.58 -36.70
C ASP A 289 9.73 -11.39 -37.99
N HIS A 290 8.62 -12.12 -38.14
CA HIS A 290 8.32 -12.87 -39.35
C HIS A 290 8.29 -11.96 -40.57
N LEU A 291 7.53 -10.86 -40.49
CA LEU A 291 7.42 -9.90 -41.58
C LEU A 291 8.76 -9.24 -41.91
N LYS A 292 9.56 -8.87 -40.90
CA LYS A 292 10.91 -8.33 -41.12
C LYS A 292 11.82 -9.34 -41.80
N LYS A 293 11.73 -10.63 -41.46
CA LYS A 293 12.50 -11.70 -42.12
C LYS A 293 12.12 -11.85 -43.57
N GLU A 294 10.84 -11.85 -43.90
CA GLU A 294 10.37 -11.91 -45.29
C GLU A 294 10.79 -10.67 -46.08
N ALA A 295 10.59 -9.47 -45.51
CA ALA A 295 10.99 -8.22 -46.14
C ALA A 295 12.50 -8.17 -46.46
N ARG A 296 13.35 -8.73 -45.60
CA ARG A 296 14.82 -8.81 -45.81
C ARG A 296 15.23 -9.76 -46.93
N GLN A 297 14.37 -10.70 -47.34
CA GLN A 297 14.64 -11.58 -48.48
C GLN A 297 14.31 -10.91 -49.81
N LEU A 298 13.53 -9.82 -49.80
CA LEU A 298 13.14 -9.10 -51.00
C LEU A 298 14.27 -8.18 -51.48
N PRO A 299 14.48 -8.01 -52.81
CA PRO A 299 15.56 -7.21 -53.40
C PRO A 299 15.27 -5.70 -53.31
N LEU A 300 15.11 -5.19 -52.09
CA LEU A 300 14.70 -3.81 -51.80
C LEU A 300 15.89 -2.85 -51.61
N THR A 301 17.10 -3.38 -51.43
CA THR A 301 18.28 -2.54 -51.17
C THR A 301 18.79 -1.89 -52.46
N ASN A 302 19.21 -0.62 -52.39
CA ASN A 302 19.81 0.07 -53.54
C ASN A 302 21.18 -0.54 -53.90
N PRO A 303 21.39 -1.06 -55.14
CA PRO A 303 22.65 -1.67 -55.55
C PRO A 303 23.80 -0.67 -55.75
N ALA A 304 23.50 0.63 -55.89
CA ALA A 304 24.48 1.71 -56.01
C ALA A 304 24.17 2.89 -55.05
N PRO A 305 24.38 2.73 -53.73
CA PRO A 305 24.06 3.77 -52.75
C PRO A 305 24.82 5.08 -53.01
N GLY A 306 24.13 6.21 -52.94
CA GLY A 306 24.71 7.54 -53.19
C GLY A 306 24.81 7.94 -54.66
N HIS A 307 24.36 7.10 -55.58
CA HIS A 307 24.37 7.38 -57.02
C HIS A 307 22.97 7.63 -57.56
N SER A 308 22.87 8.59 -58.49
CA SER A 308 21.61 8.94 -59.12
C SER A 308 21.22 7.93 -60.19
N VAL A 309 19.90 7.70 -60.29
CA VAL A 309 19.30 6.98 -61.41
C VAL A 309 19.33 7.89 -62.63
N THR A 310 20.03 7.46 -63.67
CA THR A 310 20.05 8.16 -64.96
C THR A 310 18.92 7.74 -65.87
N SER A 311 18.44 6.50 -65.73
CA SER A 311 17.27 6.03 -66.48
C SER A 311 16.44 5.06 -65.65
N PRO A 312 15.14 5.35 -65.44
CA PRO A 312 14.26 4.44 -64.73
C PRO A 312 13.86 3.24 -65.61
N PHE A 313 13.26 2.25 -64.98
CA PHE A 313 12.56 1.17 -65.66
C PHE A 313 11.31 1.70 -66.39
N GLY A 314 10.97 1.12 -67.53
CA GLY A 314 9.74 1.42 -68.27
C GLY A 314 9.98 1.92 -69.70
N VAL A 315 8.93 2.48 -70.32
CA VAL A 315 9.00 2.91 -71.72
C VAL A 315 9.75 4.24 -71.85
N ARG A 316 10.82 4.25 -72.65
CA ARG A 316 11.62 5.43 -72.97
C ARG A 316 11.82 5.57 -74.47
N THR A 317 12.14 6.77 -74.93
CA THR A 317 12.56 7.00 -76.30
C THR A 317 13.96 6.44 -76.50
N ASP A 318 14.12 5.50 -77.44
CA ASP A 318 15.41 4.95 -77.83
C ASP A 318 16.30 6.06 -78.39
N PRO A 319 17.51 6.29 -77.83
CA PRO A 319 18.36 7.40 -78.24
C PRO A 319 18.99 7.21 -79.64
N ILE A 320 18.94 6.00 -80.20
CA ILE A 320 19.49 5.67 -81.51
C ILE A 320 18.38 5.70 -82.58
N LEU A 321 17.23 5.11 -82.27
CA LEU A 321 16.12 4.92 -83.20
C LEU A 321 15.02 5.98 -83.08
N GLY A 322 14.98 6.75 -82.00
CA GLY A 322 13.97 7.79 -81.74
C GLY A 322 12.57 7.24 -81.46
N THR A 323 12.42 5.94 -81.28
CA THR A 323 11.13 5.25 -81.09
C THR A 323 10.94 4.81 -79.64
N ALA A 324 9.69 4.55 -79.23
CA ALA A 324 9.42 4.02 -77.89
C ALA A 324 10.00 2.60 -77.74
N ALA A 325 10.89 2.43 -76.76
CA ALA A 325 11.51 1.17 -76.38
C ALA A 325 11.30 0.91 -74.88
N LEU A 326 11.08 -0.37 -74.52
CA LEU A 326 10.99 -0.77 -73.13
C LEU A 326 12.40 -0.91 -72.53
N HIS A 327 12.69 -0.12 -71.51
CA HIS A 327 13.87 -0.29 -70.68
C HIS A 327 13.57 -1.30 -69.56
N SER A 328 14.10 -2.51 -69.71
CA SER A 328 13.85 -3.64 -68.80
C SER A 328 14.67 -3.59 -67.50
N GLY A 329 15.36 -2.48 -67.23
CA GLY A 329 16.20 -2.32 -66.05
C GLY A 329 16.25 -0.87 -65.58
N MET A 330 17.14 -0.60 -64.63
CA MET A 330 17.39 0.74 -64.11
C MET A 330 18.88 1.06 -64.21
N ASP A 331 19.19 2.24 -64.76
CA ASP A 331 20.57 2.67 -64.98
C ASP A 331 21.01 3.64 -63.89
N PHE A 332 22.15 3.35 -63.26
CA PHE A 332 22.77 4.20 -62.24
C PHE A 332 24.06 4.84 -62.76
N ARG A 333 24.27 6.12 -62.46
CA ARG A 333 25.54 6.80 -62.79
C ARG A 333 26.59 6.56 -61.71
N ALA A 334 27.53 5.66 -62.00
CA ALA A 334 28.65 5.35 -61.13
C ALA A 334 30.01 5.47 -61.86
N PRO A 335 31.10 5.82 -61.14
CA PRO A 335 32.44 5.77 -61.71
C PRO A 335 32.87 4.33 -62.00
N ILE A 336 33.74 4.17 -63.00
CA ILE A 336 34.31 2.85 -63.35
C ILE A 336 35.04 2.27 -62.13
N GLY A 337 34.78 1.01 -61.82
CA GLY A 337 35.39 0.30 -60.69
C GLY A 337 34.64 0.42 -59.36
N MET A 338 33.52 1.15 -59.32
CA MET A 338 32.62 1.14 -58.15
C MET A 338 32.10 -0.28 -57.86
N ALA A 339 32.10 -0.68 -56.59
CA ALA A 339 31.49 -1.93 -56.17
C ALA A 339 29.95 -1.85 -56.26
N ALA A 340 29.36 -2.72 -57.06
CA ALA A 340 27.91 -2.96 -57.05
C ALA A 340 27.54 -3.84 -55.86
N LYS A 341 26.50 -3.47 -55.13
CA LYS A 341 26.01 -4.23 -53.97
C LYS A 341 24.84 -5.14 -54.39
N VAL A 342 24.74 -6.30 -53.74
CA VAL A 342 23.59 -7.19 -53.90
C VAL A 342 22.39 -6.57 -53.19
N THR A 343 21.20 -6.69 -53.80
CA THR A 343 19.98 -6.05 -53.31
C THR A 343 19.22 -6.89 -52.29
N ALA A 344 19.46 -8.21 -52.27
CA ALA A 344 18.93 -9.19 -51.32
C ALA A 344 19.89 -10.40 -51.16
N PRO A 345 19.75 -11.20 -50.08
CA PRO A 345 20.37 -12.52 -50.00
C PRO A 345 19.92 -13.40 -51.18
N GLY A 346 20.87 -14.14 -51.78
CA GLY A 346 20.59 -14.98 -52.96
C GLY A 346 21.79 -15.84 -53.33
N THR A 347 21.68 -16.60 -54.41
CA THR A 347 22.77 -17.47 -54.90
C THR A 347 23.07 -17.11 -56.34
N VAL A 348 24.32 -16.74 -56.62
CA VAL A 348 24.77 -16.46 -57.98
C VAL A 348 24.61 -17.70 -58.85
N THR A 349 23.77 -17.61 -59.88
CA THR A 349 23.54 -18.67 -60.87
C THR A 349 24.47 -18.51 -62.07
N LYS A 350 24.88 -17.26 -62.38
CA LYS A 350 25.80 -16.95 -63.49
C LYS A 350 26.64 -15.73 -63.20
N ALA A 351 27.93 -15.79 -63.54
CA ALA A 351 28.84 -14.64 -63.50
C ALA A 351 29.80 -14.70 -64.70
N GLY A 352 29.84 -13.63 -65.50
CA GLY A 352 30.72 -13.59 -66.67
C GLY A 352 30.28 -12.60 -67.74
N TRP A 353 30.80 -12.79 -68.95
CA TRP A 353 30.39 -12.00 -70.11
C TRP A 353 29.03 -12.49 -70.66
N ASN A 354 28.10 -11.57 -70.91
CA ASN A 354 26.72 -11.87 -71.33
C ASN A 354 26.30 -11.03 -72.56
N GLY A 355 27.09 -11.09 -73.63
CA GLY A 355 26.77 -10.44 -74.91
C GLY A 355 26.66 -8.91 -74.79
N GLY A 356 25.54 -8.34 -75.25
CA GLY A 356 25.29 -6.89 -75.23
C GLY A 356 25.21 -6.27 -73.83
N TYR A 357 25.01 -7.08 -72.78
CA TYR A 357 25.04 -6.63 -71.38
C TYR A 357 26.46 -6.48 -70.82
N GLY A 358 27.49 -6.93 -71.55
CA GLY A 358 28.86 -6.92 -71.06
C GLY A 358 29.09 -7.88 -69.89
N ARG A 359 29.82 -7.44 -68.85
CA ARG A 359 30.04 -8.25 -67.63
C ARG A 359 28.79 -8.18 -66.74
N MET A 360 28.20 -9.33 -66.46
CA MET A 360 26.97 -9.46 -65.70
C MET A 360 27.09 -10.54 -64.62
N VAL A 361 26.35 -10.33 -63.53
CA VAL A 361 26.09 -11.32 -62.48
C VAL A 361 24.58 -11.50 -62.37
N GLU A 362 24.13 -12.75 -62.30
CA GLU A 362 22.73 -13.18 -62.16
C GLU A 362 22.63 -14.12 -60.95
N GLY A 363 21.55 -14.02 -60.18
CA GLY A 363 21.38 -14.82 -58.96
C GLY A 363 19.98 -14.75 -58.38
#